data_AF-A0A351GHT3-F1
#
_entry.id   AF-A0A351GHT3-F1
#
_cell.length_a   1.000
_cell.length_b   1.000
_cell.length_c   1.000
_cell.angle_alpha   90.00
_cell.angle_beta   90.00
_cell.angle_gamma   90.00
#
_symmetry.space_group_name_H-M   'P 1'
#
loop_
_entity.id
_entity.type
_entity.pdbx_description
1 polymer ?
#
loop_
_entity_poly.entity_id
_entity_poly.type
_entity_poly.pdbx_seq_one_letter_code
_entity_poly.pdbx_strand_id
1 'polypeptide(L)' 'MNYIGSKYRLLPFLEKSIQEYIRGPISDKVFCDLFAGTGAVGRYFKTKAKSIIANDLEYYSYVLNRNYIG' A
#
# COMPACT_ATOMS: atom_id res chain seq x y z
N MET A 1 1.72 -7.80 11.47
CA MET A 1 0.52 -8.45 12.04
C MET A 1 0.03 -9.48 11.05
N ASN A 2 -0.32 -10.69 11.49
CA ASN A 2 -0.98 -11.66 10.62
C ASN A 2 -2.41 -11.16 10.34
N TYR A 3 -2.81 -11.17 9.08
CA TYR A 3 -4.10 -10.63 8.66
C TYR A 3 -4.69 -11.51 7.56
N ILE A 4 -5.94 -11.94 7.74
CA ILE A 4 -6.63 -12.77 6.75
C ILE A 4 -6.77 -11.96 5.46
N GLY A 5 -6.41 -12.57 4.34
CA GLY A 5 -6.43 -11.88 3.04
C GLY A 5 -5.28 -10.91 2.80
N SER A 6 -4.25 -10.88 3.67
CA SER A 6 -3.04 -10.08 3.46
C SER A 6 -2.40 -10.37 2.09
N LYS A 7 -2.07 -9.30 1.36
CA LYS A 7 -1.45 -9.38 0.04
C LYS A 7 0.08 -9.50 0.09
N TYR A 8 0.66 -9.77 1.26
CA TYR A 8 2.11 -9.80 1.45
C TYR A 8 2.86 -10.69 0.43
N ARG A 9 2.37 -11.90 0.17
CA ARG A 9 2.98 -12.81 -0.82
C ARG A 9 2.82 -12.35 -2.27
N LEU A 10 1.88 -11.45 -2.54
CA LEU A 10 1.57 -10.91 -3.86
C LEU A 10 2.24 -9.56 -4.13
N LEU A 11 3.00 -8.99 -3.18
CA LEU A 11 3.62 -7.67 -3.35
C LEU A 11 4.50 -7.56 -4.61
N PRO A 12 5.38 -8.52 -4.95
CA PRO A 12 6.16 -8.43 -6.19
C PRO A 12 5.30 -8.49 -7.45
N PHE A 13 4.23 -9.27 -7.42
CA PHE A 13 3.27 -9.35 -8.52
C PHE A 13 2.52 -8.03 -8.69
N LEU A 14 2.04 -7.42 -7.59
CA LEU A 14 1.35 -6.13 -7.62
C LEU A 14 2.25 -5.03 -8.18
N GLU A 15 3.51 -4.93 -7.72
CA GLU A 15 4.44 -3.93 -8.24
C GLU A 15 4.68 -4.10 -9.74
N LYS A 16 4.95 -5.34 -10.19
CA LYS A 16 5.13 -5.63 -11.61
C LYS A 16 3.90 -5.25 -12.42
N SER A 17 2.72 -5.72 -12.02
CA SER A 17 1.47 -5.44 -12.74
C SER A 17 1.16 -3.95 -12.75
N ILE A 18 1.32 -3.23 -11.66
CA ILE A 18 1.08 -1.77 -11.64
C ILE A 18 2.03 -1.06 -12.60
N GLN A 19 3.31 -1.42 -12.59
CA GLN A 19 4.33 -0.83 -13.46
C GLN A 19 4.06 -1.05 -14.95
N GLU A 20 3.37 -2.14 -15.33
CA GLU A 20 2.97 -2.44 -16.72
C GLU A 20 1.88 -1.49 -17.25
N TYR A 21 1.02 -0.94 -16.37
CA TYR A 21 -0.13 -0.12 -16.80
C TYR A 21 0.04 1.38 -16.55
N ILE A 22 0.91 1.79 -15.62
CA ILE A 22 1.16 3.21 -15.37
C ILE A 22 2.14 3.79 -16.40
N ARG A 23 2.01 5.09 -16.67
CA ARG A 23 3.01 5.85 -17.43
C ARG A 23 4.01 6.49 -16.48
N GLY A 24 5.30 6.28 -16.72
CA GLY A 24 6.39 6.82 -15.91
C GLY A 24 6.67 6.00 -14.64
N PRO A 25 7.61 6.46 -13.78
CA PRO A 25 7.99 5.73 -12.59
C PRO A 25 6.95 5.85 -11.48
N ILE A 26 6.86 4.84 -10.60
CA ILE A 26 6.02 4.85 -9.40
C ILE A 26 6.38 6.01 -8.47
N SER A 27 7.65 6.43 -8.44
CA SER A 27 8.18 7.51 -7.59
C SER A 27 7.49 8.85 -7.78
N ASP A 28 6.86 9.08 -8.94
CA ASP A 28 6.15 10.33 -9.24
C ASP A 28 4.64 10.23 -8.94
N LYS A 29 4.17 9.07 -8.48
CA LYS A 29 2.74 8.77 -8.28
C LYS A 29 2.35 8.84 -6.82
N VAL A 30 1.12 9.27 -6.57
CA VAL A 30 0.43 9.08 -5.29
C VAL A 30 -0.22 7.69 -5.34
N PHE A 31 0.11 6.83 -4.39
CA PHE A 31 -0.45 5.47 -4.31
C PHE A 31 -1.61 5.44 -3.31
N CYS A 32 -2.79 5.00 -3.75
CA CYS A 32 -3.97 4.91 -2.90
C CYS A 32 -4.26 3.44 -2.53
N ASP A 33 -3.99 3.08 -1.28
CA ASP A 33 -4.36 1.79 -0.69
C ASP A 33 -5.75 1.91 -0.03
N LEU A 34 -6.80 1.71 -0.83
CA LEU A 34 -8.19 2.01 -0.41
C LEU A 34 -8.79 1.05 0.61
N PHE A 35 -8.17 -0.13 0.77
CA PHE A 35 -8.58 -1.19 1.70
C PHE A 35 -7.32 -1.71 2.40
N ALA A 36 -6.67 -0.81 3.13
CA ALA A 36 -5.30 -1.00 3.58
C ALA A 36 -5.14 -2.14 4.61
N GLY A 37 -6.19 -2.46 5.38
CA GLY A 37 -6.14 -3.44 6.46
C GLY A 37 -4.95 -3.18 7.38
N THR A 38 -4.01 -4.11 7.47
CA THR A 38 -2.79 -3.95 8.28
C THR A 38 -1.68 -3.10 7.63
N GLY A 39 -1.92 -2.52 6.46
CA GLY A 39 -0.99 -1.63 5.75
C GLY A 39 0.12 -2.36 5.00
N ALA A 40 -0.02 -3.66 4.73
CA ALA A 40 1.02 -4.46 4.08
C ALA A 40 1.38 -3.94 2.68
N VAL A 41 0.39 -3.48 1.90
CA VAL A 41 0.58 -2.94 0.55
C VAL A 41 1.12 -1.51 0.64
N GLY A 42 0.42 -0.61 1.34
CA GLY A 42 0.87 0.77 1.53
C GLY A 42 2.30 0.89 2.08
N ARG A 43 2.68 0.07 3.08
CA ARG A 43 4.05 0.04 3.63
C ARG A 43 5.09 -0.38 2.58
N TYR A 44 4.75 -1.31 1.70
CA TYR A 44 5.66 -1.79 0.65
C TYR A 44 5.94 -0.73 -0.43
N PHE A 45 4.94 0.12 -0.72
CA PHE A 45 5.06 1.22 -1.69
C PHE A 45 5.55 2.53 -1.05
N LYS A 46 5.57 2.66 0.28
CA LYS A 46 5.98 3.88 1.01
C LYS A 46 7.30 4.48 0.53
N THR A 47 8.31 3.64 0.28
CA THR A 47 9.64 4.10 -0.16
C THR A 47 9.79 4.16 -1.67
N LYS A 48 8.73 3.84 -2.43
CA LYS A 48 8.75 3.73 -3.90
C LYS A 48 7.87 4.76 -4.59
N ALA A 49 6.81 5.22 -3.92
CA ALA A 49 5.86 6.20 -4.42
C ALA A 49 6.11 7.58 -3.81
N LYS A 50 5.57 8.63 -4.45
CA LYS A 50 5.67 10.02 -3.98
C LYS A 50 5.02 10.21 -2.61
N SER A 51 3.84 9.62 -2.44
CA SER A 51 3.11 9.60 -1.18
C SER A 51 2.10 8.45 -1.21
N ILE A 52 1.65 8.06 -0.02
CA ILE A 52 0.66 7.00 0.16
C ILE A 52 -0.60 7.60 0.80
N ILE A 53 -1.76 7.28 0.25
CA ILE A 53 -3.06 7.49 0.88
C ILE A 53 -3.56 6.11 1.29
N ALA A 54 -3.76 5.89 2.58
CA ALA A 54 -4.31 4.65 3.11
C ALA A 54 -5.72 4.92 3.63
N ASN A 55 -6.67 4.08 3.23
CA ASN A 55 -8.04 4.11 3.71
C ASN A 55 -8.46 2.71 4.15
N ASP A 56 -9.26 2.67 5.20
CA ASP A 56 -9.97 1.48 5.63
C ASP A 56 -11.16 1.92 6.53
N LEU A 57 -12.18 1.07 6.64
CA LEU A 57 -13.32 1.33 7.50
C LEU A 57 -12.98 1.11 8.98
N GLU A 58 -12.06 0.19 9.26
CA GLU A 58 -11.80 -0.26 10.62
C GLU A 58 -10.76 0.64 11.33
N TYR A 59 -11.11 1.18 12.50
CA TYR A 59 -10.25 2.16 13.20
C TYR A 59 -8.86 1.62 13.57
N TYR A 60 -8.73 0.31 13.85
CA TYR A 60 -7.40 -0.26 14.10
C TYR A 60 -6.49 -0.15 12.86
N SER A 61 -7.07 -0.21 11.65
CA SER A 61 -6.33 -0.03 10.42
C SER A 61 -5.77 1.39 10.34
N TYR A 62 -6.56 2.40 10.72
CA TYR A 62 -6.08 3.77 10.83
C TYR A 62 -4.87 3.87 11.77
N VAL A 63 -4.96 3.31 12.99
CA VAL A 63 -3.86 3.35 13.96
C VAL A 63 -2.59 2.70 13.41
N LEU A 64 -2.71 1.52 12.79
CA LEU A 64 -1.57 0.81 12.19
C LEU A 64 -0.98 1.59 11.01
N ASN A 65 -1.81 2.08 10.09
CA ASN A 65 -1.36 2.80 8.90
C ASN A 65 -0.75 4.16 9.26
N ARG A 66 -1.27 4.89 10.26
CA ARG A 66 -0.61 6.11 10.76
C ARG A 66 0.77 5.84 11.34
N ASN A 67 0.97 4.70 12.03
CA ASN A 67 2.29 4.33 12.52
C ASN A 67 3.25 3.92 11.38
N TYR A 68 2.81 3.05 10.47
CA TYR A 68 3.68 2.47 9.45
C TYR A 68 3.91 3.37 8.25
N ILE A 69 2.91 4.15 7.84
CA ILE A 69 2.90 4.97 6.62
C ILE A 69 3.15 6.44 6.96
N GLY A 70 2.53 6.96 8.01
CA GLY A 70 2.64 8.36 8.45
C GLY A 70 1.37 9.15 8.19
#